data_AF-A0A149VGY4-F1
#
_entry.id   AF-A0A149VGY4-F1
#
_cell.length_a   1.000
_cell.length_b   1.000
_cell.length_c   1.000
_cell.angle_alpha   90.00
_cell.angle_beta   90.00
_cell.angle_gamma   90.00
#
_symmetry.space_group_name_H-M   'P 1'
#
loop_
_entity.id
_entity.type
_entity.pdbx_description
1 polymer ?
#
loop_
_entity_poly.entity_id
_entity_poly.type
_entity_poly.pdbx_seq_one_letter_code
_entity_poly.pdbx_strand_id
1 'polypeptide(L)'
;MVAQAREAARLSQERNSFVEANNHLVAVNSQLIAQGRQQNEKWKAFANDLVKKHDEYAVLAKRLLDEEIADRQAEAKAKRVFEQQLATEKAHSAEKDVGISQLQNDLSGVRGSLAATQESLSYERQNVAALQAENEKLRAALSAAESDRQRLHEDNAAFLSAADHFEQKCKDQESDLERSQQALQEEEAEHLSLSHDLRDARRVNEALSSASPLALSLMEQTRGLWTAQGKLSMMGNSLASHCRADGQPLTVREYLWFATLMREMVARNIPDHLISAHCPVAERDDFLTRPVAIQEKRPD
;
A
#
# COMPACT_ATOMS: atom_id res chain seq x y z
N MET A 1 -40.43 140.64 -142.99
CA MET A 1 -40.86 140.77 -141.58
C MET A 1 -41.66 139.58 -141.04
N VAL A 2 -42.51 138.88 -141.82
CA VAL A 2 -43.25 137.68 -141.32
C VAL A 2 -42.34 136.45 -141.09
N ALA A 3 -41.23 136.32 -141.83
CA ALA A 3 -40.30 135.19 -141.68
C ALA A 3 -39.50 135.20 -140.36
N GLN A 4 -39.01 136.37 -139.93
CA GLN A 4 -38.21 136.50 -138.70
C GLN A 4 -39.02 136.26 -137.41
N ALA A 5 -40.31 136.63 -137.39
CA ALA A 5 -41.18 136.36 -136.25
C ALA A 5 -41.53 134.87 -136.11
N ARG A 6 -41.67 134.16 -137.24
CA ARG A 6 -41.86 132.69 -137.25
C ARG A 6 -40.60 131.95 -136.80
N GLU A 7 -39.43 132.45 -137.16
CA GLU A 7 -38.15 131.88 -136.74
C GLU A 7 -37.86 132.09 -135.24
N ALA A 8 -38.16 133.28 -134.71
CA ALA A 8 -38.05 133.55 -133.27
C ALA A 8 -39.05 132.73 -132.42
N ALA A 9 -40.28 132.52 -132.91
CA ALA A 9 -41.25 131.64 -132.26
C ALA A 9 -40.80 130.17 -132.29
N ARG A 10 -40.19 129.72 -133.40
CA ARG A 10 -39.62 128.37 -133.53
C ARG A 10 -38.45 128.16 -132.55
N LEU A 11 -37.53 129.13 -132.46
CA LEU A 11 -36.41 129.09 -131.51
C LEU A 11 -36.86 129.15 -130.05
N SER A 12 -37.91 129.92 -129.74
CA SER A 12 -38.49 129.93 -128.38
C SER A 12 -39.16 128.60 -128.04
N GLN A 13 -39.81 127.95 -129.01
CA GLN A 13 -40.41 126.64 -128.84
C GLN A 13 -39.33 125.55 -128.67
N GLU A 14 -38.24 125.62 -129.44
CA GLU A 14 -37.06 124.74 -129.29
C GLU A 14 -36.34 124.96 -127.95
N ARG A 15 -36.24 126.22 -127.48
CA ARG A 15 -35.68 126.52 -126.15
C ARG A 15 -36.58 125.98 -125.03
N ASN A 16 -37.89 126.16 -125.13
CA ASN A 16 -38.83 125.67 -124.13
C ASN A 16 -38.84 124.13 -124.10
N SER A 17 -38.80 123.46 -125.25
CA SER A 17 -38.71 122.00 -125.31
C SER A 17 -37.37 121.48 -124.77
N PHE A 18 -36.26 122.19 -125.00
CA PHE A 18 -34.96 121.86 -124.41
C PHE A 18 -34.95 122.05 -122.89
N VAL A 19 -35.56 123.13 -122.38
CA VAL A 19 -35.69 123.38 -120.94
C VAL A 19 -36.59 122.33 -120.27
N GLU A 20 -37.70 121.95 -120.90
CA GLU A 20 -38.57 120.87 -120.44
C GLU A 20 -37.85 119.52 -120.43
N ALA A 21 -37.11 119.19 -121.50
CA ALA A 21 -36.31 117.97 -121.57
C ALA A 21 -35.19 117.96 -120.51
N ASN A 22 -34.52 119.09 -120.28
CA ASN A 22 -33.49 119.20 -119.25
C ASN A 22 -34.07 119.10 -117.84
N ASN A 23 -35.22 119.72 -117.57
CA ASN A 23 -35.94 119.58 -116.31
C ASN A 23 -36.39 118.13 -116.07
N HIS A 24 -36.84 117.45 -117.13
CA HIS A 24 -37.16 116.02 -117.07
C HIS A 24 -35.92 115.17 -116.78
N LEU A 25 -34.79 115.44 -117.42
CA LEU A 25 -33.52 114.77 -117.14
C LEU A 25 -33.03 115.01 -115.71
N VAL A 26 -33.13 116.24 -115.21
CA VAL A 26 -32.78 116.56 -113.80
C VAL A 26 -33.70 115.82 -112.84
N ALA A 27 -35.00 115.77 -113.11
CA ALA A 27 -35.96 115.02 -112.31
C ALA A 27 -35.62 113.52 -112.29
N VAL A 28 -35.39 112.91 -113.46
CA VAL A 28 -35.01 111.49 -113.60
C VAL A 28 -33.67 111.22 -112.90
N ASN A 29 -32.65 112.05 -113.08
CA ASN A 29 -31.36 111.91 -112.40
C ASN A 29 -31.50 112.02 -110.88
N SER A 30 -32.31 112.95 -110.38
CA SER A 30 -32.58 113.08 -108.94
C SER A 30 -33.30 111.85 -108.39
N GLN A 31 -34.24 111.28 -109.15
CA GLN A 31 -34.95 110.06 -108.81
C GLN A 31 -34.02 108.84 -108.80
N LEU A 32 -33.13 108.71 -109.80
CA LEU A 32 -32.13 107.64 -109.86
C LEU A 32 -31.14 107.73 -108.69
N ILE A 33 -30.66 108.94 -108.35
CA ILE A 33 -29.77 109.14 -107.20
C ILE A 33 -30.50 108.81 -105.89
N ALA A 34 -31.76 109.23 -105.73
CA ALA A 34 -32.56 108.91 -104.55
C ALA A 34 -32.84 107.42 -104.41
N GLN A 35 -33.19 106.73 -105.51
CA GLN A 35 -33.37 105.28 -105.55
C GLN A 35 -32.07 104.53 -105.23
N GLY A 36 -30.94 104.98 -105.81
CA GLY A 36 -29.62 104.42 -105.53
C GLY A 36 -29.21 104.58 -104.06
N ARG A 37 -29.48 105.75 -103.46
CA ARG A 37 -29.27 105.97 -102.02
C ARG A 37 -30.16 105.06 -101.17
N GLN A 38 -31.45 104.95 -101.50
CA GLN A 38 -32.38 104.08 -100.79
C GLN A 38 -31.96 102.61 -100.88
N GLN A 39 -31.50 102.17 -102.04
CA GLN A 39 -31.02 100.80 -102.23
C GLN A 39 -29.72 100.55 -101.46
N ASN A 40 -28.79 101.50 -101.46
CA ASN A 40 -27.55 101.42 -100.67
C ASN A 40 -27.85 101.31 -99.17
N GLU A 41 -28.78 102.11 -98.65
CA GLU A 41 -29.20 101.99 -97.24
C GLU A 41 -29.85 100.64 -96.92
N LYS A 42 -30.65 100.08 -97.84
CA LYS A 42 -31.18 98.71 -97.69
C LYS A 42 -30.07 97.66 -97.66
N TRP A 43 -29.07 97.77 -98.53
CA TRP A 43 -27.92 96.86 -98.56
C TRP A 43 -27.06 96.97 -97.30
N LYS A 44 -26.81 98.19 -96.81
CA LYS A 44 -26.10 98.40 -95.53
C LYS A 44 -26.87 97.80 -94.36
N ALA A 45 -28.18 98.02 -94.29
CA ALA A 45 -29.02 97.45 -93.24
C ALA A 45 -29.00 95.92 -93.28
N PHE A 46 -29.10 95.32 -94.47
CA PHE A 46 -29.00 93.87 -94.65
C PHE A 46 -27.62 93.33 -94.27
N ALA A 47 -26.54 93.97 -94.71
CA ALA A 47 -25.17 93.57 -94.38
C ALA A 47 -24.91 93.65 -92.87
N ASN A 48 -25.38 94.72 -92.21
CA ASN A 48 -25.26 94.87 -90.76
C ASN A 48 -26.07 93.81 -90.00
N ASP A 49 -27.28 93.48 -90.45
CA ASP A 49 -28.08 92.40 -89.87
C ASP A 49 -27.39 91.04 -90.03
N LEU A 50 -26.79 90.78 -91.19
CA LEU A 50 -26.07 89.54 -91.47
C LEU A 50 -24.82 89.39 -90.57
N VAL A 51 -24.01 90.45 -90.46
CA VAL A 51 -22.83 90.46 -89.57
C VAL A 51 -23.26 90.26 -88.11
N LYS A 52 -24.30 90.97 -87.66
CA LYS A 52 -24.82 90.81 -86.29
C LYS A 52 -25.24 89.37 -86.02
N LYS A 53 -26.00 88.74 -86.92
CA LYS A 53 -26.43 87.34 -86.79
C LYS A 53 -25.24 86.38 -86.79
N HIS A 54 -24.23 86.64 -87.63
CA HIS A 54 -23.00 85.84 -87.66
C HIS A 54 -22.25 85.94 -86.32
N ASP A 55 -22.09 87.14 -85.78
CA ASP A 55 -21.37 87.35 -84.52
C ASP A 55 -22.11 86.73 -83.34
N GLU A 56 -23.44 86.86 -83.30
CA GLU A 56 -24.29 86.18 -82.31
C GLU A 56 -24.16 84.65 -82.41
N TYR A 57 -24.17 84.11 -83.63
CA TYR A 57 -23.96 82.68 -83.85
C TYR A 57 -22.56 82.22 -83.43
N ALA A 58 -21.52 82.98 -83.76
CA ALA A 58 -20.15 82.65 -83.40
C ALA A 58 -19.95 82.62 -81.87
N VAL A 59 -20.54 83.56 -81.14
CA VAL A 59 -20.53 83.58 -79.67
C VAL A 59 -21.29 82.39 -79.09
N LEU A 60 -22.48 82.09 -79.63
CA LEU A 60 -23.28 80.95 -79.19
C LEU A 60 -22.55 79.61 -79.46
N ALA A 61 -22.02 79.43 -80.66
CA ALA A 61 -21.28 78.23 -81.06
C ALA A 61 -20.04 78.02 -80.19
N LYS A 62 -19.29 79.10 -79.91
CA LYS A 62 -18.14 79.04 -78.99
C LYS A 62 -18.56 78.64 -77.58
N ARG A 63 -19.64 79.23 -77.04
CA ARG A 63 -20.15 78.88 -75.71
C ARG A 63 -20.56 77.41 -75.63
N LEU A 64 -21.32 76.91 -76.60
CA LEU A 64 -21.75 75.51 -76.64
C LEU A 64 -20.56 74.55 -76.77
N LEU A 65 -19.54 74.92 -77.55
CA LEU A 65 -18.31 74.13 -77.66
C LEU A 65 -17.52 74.12 -76.34
N ASP A 66 -17.38 75.27 -75.67
CA ASP A 66 -16.71 75.38 -74.39
C ASP A 66 -17.46 74.58 -73.29
N GLU A 67 -18.79 74.63 -73.28
CA GLU A 67 -19.65 73.80 -72.42
C GLU A 67 -19.46 72.30 -72.69
N GLU A 68 -19.49 71.86 -73.97
CA GLU A 68 -19.30 70.45 -74.32
C GLU A 68 -17.88 69.95 -73.97
N ILE A 69 -16.85 70.78 -74.11
CA ILE A 69 -15.48 70.45 -73.70
C ILE A 69 -15.42 70.31 -72.17
N ALA A 70 -16.03 71.24 -71.43
CA ALA A 70 -16.05 71.19 -69.97
C ALA A 70 -16.77 69.94 -69.45
N ASP A 71 -17.91 69.59 -70.03
CA ASP A 71 -18.69 68.40 -69.67
C ASP A 71 -17.89 67.12 -69.94
N ARG A 72 -17.29 66.98 -71.13
CA ARG A 72 -16.43 65.82 -71.46
C ARG A 72 -15.21 65.72 -70.53
N GLN A 73 -14.62 66.85 -70.14
CA GLN A 73 -13.50 66.85 -69.18
C GLN A 73 -13.95 66.43 -67.79
N ALA A 74 -15.13 66.89 -67.34
CA ALA A 74 -15.72 66.50 -66.07
C ALA A 74 -16.05 64.99 -66.03
N GLU A 75 -16.66 64.45 -67.09
CA GLU A 75 -16.93 63.02 -67.24
C GLU A 75 -15.63 62.18 -67.24
N ALA A 76 -14.62 62.60 -67.99
CA ALA A 76 -13.33 61.90 -68.03
C ALA A 76 -12.65 61.91 -66.65
N LYS A 77 -12.74 63.02 -65.91
CA LYS A 77 -12.21 63.12 -64.55
C LYS A 77 -12.99 62.22 -63.59
N ALA A 78 -14.32 62.22 -63.65
CA ALA A 78 -15.16 61.35 -62.83
C ALA A 78 -14.86 59.88 -63.10
N LYS A 79 -14.74 59.48 -64.37
CA LYS A 79 -14.37 58.13 -64.77
C LYS A 79 -13.02 57.70 -64.20
N ARG A 80 -11.99 58.56 -64.28
CA ARG A 80 -10.68 58.27 -63.67
C ARG A 80 -10.75 58.09 -62.15
N VAL A 81 -11.55 58.91 -61.46
CA VAL A 81 -11.74 58.77 -60.00
C VAL A 81 -12.43 57.45 -59.67
N PHE A 82 -13.48 57.08 -60.41
CA PHE A 82 -14.16 55.80 -60.21
C PHE A 82 -13.24 54.61 -60.52
N GLU A 83 -12.44 54.67 -61.57
CA GLU A 83 -11.45 53.63 -61.88
C GLU A 83 -10.40 53.48 -60.77
N GLN A 84 -9.93 54.58 -60.19
CA GLN A 84 -9.00 54.57 -59.05
C GLN A 84 -9.65 54.00 -57.78
N GLN A 85 -10.90 54.35 -57.49
CA GLN A 85 -11.65 53.79 -56.36
C GLN A 85 -11.84 52.28 -56.54
N LEU A 86 -12.24 51.85 -57.74
CA LEU A 86 -12.41 50.44 -58.06
C LEU A 86 -11.09 49.66 -57.93
N ALA A 87 -9.97 50.24 -58.36
CA ALA A 87 -8.66 49.62 -58.21
C ALA A 87 -8.27 49.48 -56.72
N THR A 88 -8.51 50.51 -55.92
CA THR A 88 -8.27 50.49 -54.47
C THR A 88 -9.12 49.42 -53.77
N GLU A 89 -10.42 49.36 -54.08
CA GLU A 89 -11.31 48.35 -53.49
C GLU A 89 -10.93 46.92 -53.92
N LYS A 90 -10.49 46.72 -55.17
CA LYS A 90 -9.98 45.43 -55.62
C LYS A 90 -8.73 45.00 -54.86
N ALA A 91 -7.79 45.93 -54.64
CA ALA A 91 -6.59 45.66 -53.86
C ALA A 91 -6.95 45.30 -52.41
N HIS A 92 -7.85 46.07 -51.80
CA HIS A 92 -8.31 45.82 -50.43
C HIS A 92 -9.07 44.48 -50.30
N SER A 93 -9.86 44.11 -51.31
CA SER A 93 -10.50 42.78 -51.35
C SER A 93 -9.47 41.66 -51.44
N ALA A 94 -8.44 41.81 -52.29
CA ALA A 94 -7.39 40.80 -52.42
C ALA A 94 -6.60 40.63 -51.11
N GLU A 95 -6.31 41.71 -50.39
CA GLU A 95 -5.69 41.65 -49.05
C GLU A 95 -6.55 40.88 -48.05
N LYS A 96 -7.87 41.10 -48.07
CA LYS A 96 -8.81 40.34 -47.22
C LYS A 96 -8.84 38.86 -47.58
N ASP A 97 -8.82 38.51 -48.86
CA ASP A 97 -8.82 37.11 -49.32
C ASP A 97 -7.55 36.38 -48.88
N VAL A 98 -6.39 37.06 -48.92
CA VAL A 98 -5.14 36.55 -48.35
C VAL A 98 -5.27 36.35 -46.83
N GLY A 99 -5.83 37.32 -46.12
CA GLY A 99 -6.08 37.21 -44.68
C GLY A 99 -7.01 36.06 -44.30
N ILE A 100 -8.09 35.86 -45.07
CA ILE A 100 -9.02 34.73 -44.89
C ILE A 100 -8.29 33.40 -45.11
N SER A 101 -7.47 33.30 -46.15
CA SER A 101 -6.70 32.08 -46.45
C SER A 101 -5.72 31.75 -45.32
N GLN A 102 -5.06 32.76 -44.75
CA GLN A 102 -4.16 32.57 -43.61
C GLN A 102 -4.91 32.09 -42.38
N LEU A 103 -6.05 32.71 -42.04
CA LEU A 103 -6.87 32.29 -40.91
C LEU A 103 -7.40 30.86 -41.07
N GLN A 104 -7.75 30.44 -42.29
CA GLN A 104 -8.15 29.06 -42.56
C GLN A 104 -7.01 28.07 -42.32
N ASN A 105 -5.79 28.41 -42.74
CA ASN A 105 -4.60 27.60 -42.48
C ASN A 105 -4.31 27.49 -40.99
N ASP A 106 -4.31 28.62 -40.27
CA ASP A 106 -4.06 28.63 -38.82
C ASP A 106 -5.12 27.81 -38.07
N LEU A 107 -6.39 27.96 -38.44
CA LEU A 107 -7.49 27.21 -37.86
C LEU A 107 -7.39 25.71 -38.15
N SER A 108 -6.90 25.32 -39.33
CA SER A 108 -6.62 23.91 -39.63
C SER A 108 -5.49 23.35 -38.75
N GLY A 109 -4.43 24.15 -38.51
CA GLY A 109 -3.32 23.77 -37.62
C GLY A 109 -3.74 23.62 -36.16
N VAL A 110 -4.58 24.55 -35.67
CA VAL A 110 -5.16 24.46 -34.31
C VAL A 110 -6.05 23.23 -34.19
N ARG A 111 -6.90 22.93 -35.19
CA ARG A 111 -7.73 21.72 -35.19
C ARG A 111 -6.90 20.43 -35.17
N GLY A 112 -5.82 20.37 -35.95
CA GLY A 112 -4.90 19.22 -35.94
C GLY A 112 -4.22 19.03 -34.59
N SER A 113 -3.73 20.14 -34.00
CA SER A 113 -3.12 20.12 -32.66
C SER A 113 -4.13 19.68 -31.59
N LEU A 114 -5.36 20.18 -31.66
CA LEU A 114 -6.43 19.79 -30.74
C LEU A 114 -6.73 18.30 -30.84
N ALA A 115 -6.86 17.76 -32.06
CA ALA A 115 -7.08 16.33 -32.26
C ALA A 115 -5.95 15.47 -31.66
N ALA A 116 -4.69 15.85 -31.88
CA ALA A 116 -3.53 15.15 -31.30
C ALA A 116 -3.54 15.20 -29.76
N THR A 117 -3.87 16.35 -29.17
CA THR A 117 -4.00 16.46 -27.70
C THR A 117 -5.15 15.64 -27.14
N GLN A 118 -6.27 15.52 -27.86
CA GLN A 118 -7.40 14.68 -27.46
C GLN A 118 -7.03 13.18 -27.48
N GLU A 119 -6.29 12.75 -28.50
CA GLU A 119 -5.80 11.38 -28.60
C GLU A 119 -4.81 11.06 -27.47
N SER A 120 -3.85 11.95 -27.20
CA SER A 120 -2.92 11.82 -26.08
C SER A 120 -3.63 11.78 -24.72
N LEU A 121 -4.64 12.63 -24.51
CA LEU A 121 -5.46 12.61 -23.29
C LEU A 121 -6.23 11.29 -23.13
N SER A 122 -6.74 10.73 -24.23
CA SER A 122 -7.41 9.43 -24.22
C SER A 122 -6.45 8.31 -23.80
N TYR A 123 -5.23 8.30 -24.35
CA TYR A 123 -4.17 7.37 -23.97
C TYR A 123 -3.80 7.47 -22.49
N GLU A 124 -3.58 8.68 -21.98
CA GLU A 124 -3.29 8.90 -20.56
C GLU A 124 -4.43 8.43 -19.65
N ARG A 125 -5.69 8.65 -20.03
CA ARG A 125 -6.85 8.14 -19.28
C ARG A 125 -6.86 6.61 -19.21
N GLN A 126 -6.49 5.92 -20.30
CA GLN A 126 -6.38 4.47 -20.30
C GLN A 126 -5.24 3.99 -19.40
N ASN A 127 -4.09 4.66 -19.43
CA ASN A 127 -2.97 4.34 -18.54
C ASN A 127 -3.34 4.51 -17.06
N VAL A 128 -4.00 5.61 -16.71
CA VAL A 128 -4.47 5.85 -15.34
C VAL A 128 -5.44 4.76 -14.89
N ALA A 129 -6.38 4.35 -15.74
CA ALA A 129 -7.31 3.27 -15.43
C ALA A 129 -6.58 1.92 -15.20
N ALA A 130 -5.56 1.62 -16.02
CA ALA A 130 -4.73 0.42 -15.84
C ALA A 130 -3.95 0.45 -14.50
N LEU A 131 -3.34 1.58 -14.18
CA LEU A 131 -2.61 1.78 -12.92
C LEU A 131 -3.54 1.68 -11.70
N GLN A 132 -4.78 2.18 -11.79
CA GLN A 132 -5.77 2.05 -10.73
C GLN A 132 -6.12 0.57 -10.48
N ALA A 133 -6.36 -0.21 -11.53
CA ALA A 133 -6.63 -1.64 -11.43
C ALA A 133 -5.45 -2.43 -10.85
N GLU A 134 -4.21 -2.06 -11.20
CA GLU A 134 -3.01 -2.65 -10.60
C GLU A 134 -2.88 -2.29 -9.11
N ASN A 135 -3.15 -1.03 -8.75
CA ASN A 135 -3.11 -0.59 -7.37
C ASN A 135 -4.14 -1.32 -6.49
N GLU A 136 -5.34 -1.57 -7.01
CA GLU A 136 -6.36 -2.40 -6.34
C GLU A 136 -5.87 -3.83 -6.11
N LYS A 137 -5.23 -4.45 -7.10
CA LYS A 137 -4.62 -5.79 -6.95
C LYS A 137 -3.53 -5.81 -5.87
N LEU A 138 -2.66 -4.80 -5.86
CA LEU A 138 -1.59 -4.70 -4.86
C LEU A 138 -2.15 -4.48 -3.46
N ARG A 139 -3.20 -3.67 -3.30
CA ARG A 139 -3.90 -3.49 -2.02
C ARG A 139 -4.53 -4.80 -1.52
N ALA A 140 -5.18 -5.55 -2.41
CA ALA A 140 -5.75 -6.85 -2.06
C ALA A 140 -4.66 -7.86 -1.64
N ALA A 141 -3.54 -7.90 -2.38
CA ALA A 141 -2.40 -8.76 -2.04
C ALA A 141 -1.76 -8.37 -0.70
N LEU A 142 -1.63 -7.06 -0.42
CA LEU A 142 -1.10 -6.57 0.85
C LEU A 142 -2.02 -6.97 2.03
N SER A 143 -3.33 -6.79 1.88
CA SER A 143 -4.29 -7.18 2.92
C SER A 143 -4.27 -8.68 3.20
N ALA A 144 -4.12 -9.52 2.15
CA ALA A 144 -3.96 -10.96 2.31
C ALA A 144 -2.65 -11.30 3.06
N ALA A 145 -1.54 -10.68 2.69
CA ALA A 145 -0.26 -10.89 3.36
C ALA A 145 -0.28 -10.44 4.83
N GLU A 146 -0.98 -9.35 5.16
CA GLU A 146 -1.17 -8.90 6.54
C GLU A 146 -2.00 -9.89 7.36
N SER A 147 -3.06 -10.45 6.77
CA SER A 147 -3.85 -11.53 7.40
C SER A 147 -3.00 -12.77 7.65
N ASP A 148 -2.20 -13.20 6.67
CA ASP A 148 -1.31 -14.35 6.83
C ASP A 148 -0.25 -14.12 7.91
N ARG A 149 0.33 -12.91 7.97
CA ARG A 149 1.28 -12.51 9.02
C ARG A 149 0.63 -12.60 10.39
N GLN A 150 -0.61 -12.13 10.54
CA GLN A 150 -1.34 -12.17 11.81
C GLN A 150 -1.60 -13.62 12.24
N ARG A 151 -2.05 -14.46 11.30
CA ARG A 151 -2.25 -15.89 11.55
C ARG A 151 -0.96 -16.59 11.99
N LEU A 152 0.16 -16.35 11.30
CA LEU A 152 1.45 -16.93 11.68
C LEU A 152 1.92 -16.45 13.06
N HIS A 153 1.60 -15.22 13.44
CA HIS A 153 1.90 -14.70 14.77
C HIS A 153 1.07 -15.43 15.85
N GLU A 154 -0.20 -15.71 15.57
CA GLU A 154 -1.08 -16.49 16.46
C GLU A 154 -0.61 -17.94 16.58
N ASP A 155 -0.27 -18.57 15.46
CA ASP A 155 0.27 -19.93 15.42
C ASP A 155 1.59 -20.02 16.22
N ASN A 156 2.51 -19.05 16.04
CA ASN A 156 3.75 -18.99 16.82
C ASN A 156 3.50 -18.82 18.32
N ALA A 157 2.54 -17.99 18.72
CA ALA A 157 2.18 -17.84 20.13
C ALA A 157 1.61 -19.14 20.72
N ALA A 158 0.80 -19.87 19.95
CA ALA A 158 0.28 -21.17 20.33
C ALA A 158 1.40 -22.22 20.47
N PHE A 159 2.36 -22.24 19.54
CA PHE A 159 3.52 -23.14 19.62
C PHE A 159 4.40 -22.85 20.84
N LEU A 160 4.64 -21.57 21.16
CA LEU A 160 5.41 -21.20 22.36
C LEU A 160 4.70 -21.64 23.64
N SER A 161 3.39 -21.40 23.75
CA SER A 161 2.59 -21.86 24.90
C SER A 161 2.59 -23.39 25.04
N ALA A 162 2.50 -24.12 23.92
CA ALA A 162 2.61 -25.57 23.92
C ALA A 162 4.01 -26.04 24.35
N ALA A 163 5.08 -25.37 23.89
CA ALA A 163 6.44 -25.68 24.27
C ALA A 163 6.67 -25.46 25.78
N ASP A 164 6.20 -24.34 26.34
CA ASP A 164 6.27 -24.05 27.78
C ASP A 164 5.53 -25.12 28.61
N HIS A 165 4.36 -25.56 28.15
CA HIS A 165 3.61 -26.63 28.80
C HIS A 165 4.36 -27.96 28.75
N PHE A 166 4.97 -28.32 27.62
CA PHE A 166 5.78 -29.53 27.52
C PHE A 166 7.03 -29.47 28.40
N GLU A 167 7.71 -28.32 28.46
CA GLU A 167 8.85 -28.11 29.34
C GLU A 167 8.46 -28.30 30.81
N GLN A 168 7.33 -27.73 31.22
CA GLN A 168 6.82 -27.91 32.59
C GLN A 168 6.52 -29.38 32.89
N LYS A 169 5.86 -30.08 31.96
CA LYS A 169 5.58 -31.51 32.11
C LYS A 169 6.86 -32.35 32.24
N CYS A 170 7.91 -32.02 31.51
CA CYS A 170 9.21 -32.68 31.65
C CYS A 170 9.82 -32.45 33.03
N LYS A 171 9.78 -31.21 33.56
CA LYS A 171 10.25 -30.91 34.92
C LYS A 171 9.48 -31.66 36.00
N ASP A 172 8.16 -31.77 35.84
CA ASP A 172 7.31 -32.53 36.76
C ASP A 172 7.68 -34.03 36.72
N GLN A 173 7.88 -34.59 35.52
CA GLN A 173 8.31 -35.99 35.35
C GLN A 173 9.72 -36.26 35.89
N GLU A 174 10.67 -35.34 35.73
CA GLU A 174 12.00 -35.43 36.33
C GLU A 174 11.89 -35.45 37.86
N SER A 175 11.08 -34.55 38.43
CA SER A 175 10.85 -34.50 39.88
C SER A 175 10.18 -35.77 40.41
N ASP A 176 9.23 -36.34 39.67
CA ASP A 176 8.57 -37.60 40.01
C ASP A 176 9.54 -38.79 39.93
N LEU A 177 10.43 -38.79 38.93
CA LEU A 177 11.48 -39.80 38.79
C LEU A 177 12.46 -39.75 39.96
N GLU A 178 12.92 -38.56 40.36
CA GLU A 178 13.79 -38.39 41.53
C GLU A 178 13.13 -38.90 42.81
N ARG A 179 11.84 -38.57 43.03
CA ARG A 179 11.07 -39.08 44.18
C ARG A 179 10.94 -40.60 44.14
N SER A 180 10.68 -41.19 42.97
CA SER A 180 10.59 -42.65 42.84
C SER A 180 11.94 -43.33 43.08
N GLN A 181 13.05 -42.71 42.68
CA GLN A 181 14.40 -43.25 42.94
C GLN A 181 14.74 -43.21 44.44
N GLN A 182 14.38 -42.11 45.14
CA GLN A 182 14.54 -42.02 46.59
C GLN A 182 13.70 -43.08 47.31
N ALA A 183 12.42 -43.22 46.96
CA ALA A 183 11.55 -44.23 47.55
C ALA A 183 12.06 -45.66 47.32
N LEU A 184 12.62 -45.94 46.13
CA LEU A 184 13.24 -47.24 45.85
C LEU A 184 14.48 -47.48 46.72
N GLN A 185 15.34 -46.49 46.93
CA GLN A 185 16.51 -46.60 47.80
C GLN A 185 16.12 -46.85 49.26
N GLU A 186 15.06 -46.19 49.74
CA GLU A 186 14.50 -46.40 51.07
C GLU A 186 13.97 -47.84 51.23
N GLU A 187 13.15 -48.31 50.29
CA GLU A 187 12.64 -49.69 50.27
C GLU A 187 13.75 -50.74 50.17
N GLU A 188 14.79 -50.49 49.37
CA GLU A 188 15.97 -51.37 49.30
C GLU A 188 16.70 -51.46 50.66
N ALA A 189 16.83 -50.33 51.37
CA ALA A 189 17.43 -50.29 52.69
C ALA A 189 16.57 -51.01 53.74
N GLU A 190 15.24 -50.82 53.71
CA GLU A 190 14.29 -51.53 54.58
C GLU A 190 14.30 -53.03 54.31
N HIS A 191 14.29 -53.45 53.05
CA HIS A 191 14.37 -54.87 52.67
C HIS A 191 15.69 -55.51 53.11
N LEU A 192 16.82 -54.79 53.02
CA LEU A 192 18.11 -55.26 53.55
C LEU A 192 18.05 -55.45 55.07
N SER A 193 17.45 -54.51 55.81
CA SER A 193 17.24 -54.62 57.26
C SER A 193 16.37 -55.83 57.60
N LEU A 194 15.21 -55.96 56.95
CA LEU A 194 14.29 -57.08 57.17
C LEU A 194 14.94 -58.43 56.83
N SER A 195 15.75 -58.49 55.76
CA SER A 195 16.50 -59.68 55.39
C SER A 195 17.52 -60.08 56.47
N HIS A 196 18.16 -59.10 57.09
CA HIS A 196 19.06 -59.31 58.22
C HIS A 196 18.30 -59.86 59.44
N ASP A 197 17.20 -59.21 59.81
CA ASP A 197 16.35 -59.62 60.93
C ASP A 197 15.80 -61.04 60.76
N LEU A 198 15.32 -61.38 59.56
CA LEU A 198 14.84 -62.74 59.24
C LEU A 198 15.97 -63.78 59.31
N ARG A 199 17.17 -63.43 58.86
CA ARG A 199 18.33 -64.32 58.94
C ARG A 199 18.70 -64.61 60.38
N ASP A 200 18.71 -63.59 61.21
CA ASP A 200 19.02 -63.72 62.63
C ASP A 200 17.92 -64.49 63.38
N ALA A 201 16.65 -64.21 63.11
CA ALA A 201 15.53 -64.98 63.64
C ALA A 201 15.61 -66.47 63.26
N ARG A 202 15.97 -66.79 62.00
CA ARG A 202 16.19 -68.18 61.57
C ARG A 202 17.32 -68.85 62.34
N ARG A 203 18.47 -68.18 62.49
CA ARG A 203 19.61 -68.69 63.26
C ARG A 203 19.24 -68.97 64.72
N VAL A 204 18.49 -68.06 65.34
CA VAL A 204 17.96 -68.24 66.71
C VAL A 204 17.05 -69.47 66.78
N ASN A 205 16.12 -69.61 65.83
CA ASN A 205 15.20 -70.74 65.82
C ASN A 205 15.92 -72.09 65.60
N GLU A 206 16.95 -72.12 64.75
CA GLU A 206 17.81 -73.29 64.58
C GLU A 206 18.61 -73.60 65.86
N ALA A 207 19.14 -72.58 66.55
CA ALA A 207 19.83 -72.76 67.83
C ALA A 207 18.90 -73.34 68.90
N LEU A 208 17.67 -72.81 69.02
CA LEU A 208 16.63 -73.33 69.90
C LEU A 208 16.26 -74.78 69.58
N SER A 209 16.10 -75.09 68.29
CA SER A 209 15.75 -76.43 67.81
C SER A 209 16.88 -77.44 68.05
N SER A 210 18.14 -77.01 67.95
CA SER A 210 19.34 -77.82 68.23
C SER A 210 19.57 -78.01 69.73
N ALA A 211 19.40 -76.96 70.52
CA ALA A 211 19.56 -76.98 71.97
C ALA A 211 18.49 -77.81 72.67
N SER A 212 17.26 -77.86 72.16
CA SER A 212 16.13 -78.62 72.72
C SER A 212 16.45 -80.10 72.99
N PRO A 213 16.80 -80.92 71.99
CA PRO A 213 17.14 -82.33 72.22
C PRO A 213 18.42 -82.51 73.03
N LEU A 214 19.43 -81.65 72.84
CA LEU A 214 20.69 -81.72 73.58
C LEU A 214 20.48 -81.46 75.08
N ALA A 215 19.72 -80.41 75.41
CA ALA A 215 19.39 -80.06 76.78
C ALA A 215 18.53 -81.15 77.42
N LEU A 216 17.57 -81.74 76.70
CA LEU A 216 16.77 -82.87 77.20
C LEU A 216 17.66 -84.08 77.52
N SER A 217 18.58 -84.45 76.62
CA SER A 217 19.52 -85.56 76.86
C SER A 217 20.43 -85.28 78.05
N LEU A 218 20.99 -84.07 78.15
CA LEU A 218 21.79 -83.63 79.30
C LEU A 218 20.97 -83.65 80.60
N MET A 219 19.72 -83.21 80.56
CA MET A 219 18.81 -83.25 81.71
C MET A 219 18.53 -84.69 82.14
N GLU A 220 18.33 -85.64 81.22
CA GLU A 220 18.13 -87.06 81.55
C GLU A 220 19.39 -87.69 82.16
N GLN A 221 20.55 -87.47 81.55
CA GLN A 221 21.84 -87.95 82.08
C GLN A 221 22.09 -87.37 83.48
N THR A 222 21.87 -86.07 83.63
CA THR A 222 22.04 -85.38 84.90
C THR A 222 21.03 -85.85 85.93
N ARG A 223 19.77 -86.10 85.54
CA ARG A 223 18.74 -86.64 86.43
C ARG A 223 19.15 -87.98 87.01
N GLY A 224 19.73 -88.87 86.20
CA GLY A 224 20.26 -90.16 86.66
C GLY A 224 21.41 -90.01 87.67
N LEU A 225 22.30 -89.04 87.46
CA LEU A 225 23.37 -88.71 88.40
C LEU A 225 22.84 -88.03 89.68
N TRP A 226 21.79 -87.21 89.55
CA TRP A 226 21.21 -86.42 90.63
C TRP A 226 20.36 -87.28 91.58
N THR A 227 19.62 -88.27 91.03
CA THR A 227 18.90 -89.26 91.84
C THR A 227 19.86 -90.20 92.57
N ALA A 228 20.99 -90.58 91.96
CA ALA A 228 22.04 -91.35 92.63
C ALA A 228 22.67 -90.62 93.82
N GLN A 229 22.58 -89.28 93.87
CA GLN A 229 23.02 -88.44 94.99
C GLN A 229 21.93 -88.22 96.07
N GLY A 230 20.74 -88.81 95.95
CA GLY A 230 19.67 -88.72 96.95
C GLY A 230 18.92 -87.39 97.00
N LYS A 231 19.03 -86.54 95.96
CA LYS A 231 18.37 -85.22 95.91
C LYS A 231 16.96 -85.33 95.31
N LEU A 232 16.00 -84.64 95.95
CA LEU A 232 14.55 -84.84 95.73
C LEU A 232 14.01 -84.34 94.37
N SER A 233 14.58 -83.30 93.75
CA SER A 233 14.16 -82.84 92.41
C SER A 233 15.13 -81.83 91.77
N MET A 234 15.35 -81.91 90.46
CA MET A 234 16.09 -80.88 89.70
C MET A 234 15.27 -79.60 89.45
N MET A 235 13.94 -79.64 89.63
CA MET A 235 13.03 -78.50 89.44
C MET A 235 12.99 -77.55 90.65
N GLY A 236 13.36 -78.04 91.84
CA GLY A 236 13.27 -77.29 93.09
C GLY A 236 14.60 -76.93 93.74
N ASN A 237 15.73 -77.36 93.16
CA ASN A 237 17.06 -77.03 93.68
C ASN A 237 17.67 -75.91 92.85
N SER A 238 17.85 -74.76 93.49
CA SER A 238 18.50 -73.58 92.92
C SER A 238 20.02 -73.68 93.06
N LEU A 239 20.73 -73.30 92.01
CA LEU A 239 22.18 -73.13 91.99
C LEU A 239 22.49 -71.73 92.52
N ALA A 240 23.16 -71.66 93.68
CA ALA A 240 23.56 -70.37 94.26
C ALA A 240 24.63 -69.65 93.42
N SER A 241 25.30 -70.36 92.51
CA SER A 241 26.40 -69.85 91.69
C SER A 241 25.98 -69.21 90.38
N HIS A 242 24.72 -69.34 89.95
CA HIS A 242 24.25 -68.77 88.68
C HIS A 242 22.84 -68.20 88.83
N CYS A 243 22.67 -66.95 88.41
CA CYS A 243 21.41 -66.23 88.55
C CYS A 243 20.84 -65.83 87.19
N ARG A 244 19.52 -65.70 87.15
CA ARG A 244 18.79 -64.97 86.12
C ARG A 244 19.19 -63.49 86.16
N ALA A 245 18.91 -62.76 85.08
CA ALA A 245 19.20 -61.33 84.97
C ALA A 245 18.44 -60.46 86.01
N ASP A 246 17.36 -60.98 86.61
CA ASP A 246 16.60 -60.36 87.69
C ASP A 246 17.15 -60.68 89.10
N GLY A 247 18.26 -61.41 89.19
CA GLY A 247 18.93 -61.77 90.45
C GLY A 247 18.41 -63.04 91.12
N GLN A 248 17.41 -63.74 90.55
CA GLN A 248 16.95 -65.01 91.10
C GLN A 248 17.90 -66.17 90.76
N PRO A 249 18.21 -67.08 91.70
CA PRO A 249 19.10 -68.20 91.43
C PRO A 249 18.43 -69.22 90.50
N LEU A 250 19.15 -69.66 89.48
CA LEU A 250 18.65 -70.59 88.47
C LEU A 250 18.44 -71.97 89.05
N THR A 251 17.39 -72.68 88.64
CA THR A 251 17.29 -74.11 88.93
C THR A 251 18.31 -74.89 88.11
N VAL A 252 18.68 -76.10 88.54
CA VAL A 252 19.59 -76.97 87.76
C VAL A 252 19.06 -77.21 86.34
N ARG A 253 17.73 -77.36 86.19
CA ARG A 253 17.09 -77.48 84.87
C ARG A 253 17.30 -76.23 84.02
N GLU A 254 17.08 -75.05 84.58
CA GLU A 254 17.23 -73.78 83.86
C GLU A 254 18.68 -73.52 83.47
N TYR A 255 19.62 -73.82 84.37
CA TYR A 255 21.04 -73.73 84.06
C TYR A 255 21.43 -74.62 82.89
N LEU A 256 21.00 -75.89 82.88
CA LEU A 256 21.26 -76.81 81.77
C LEU A 256 20.65 -76.32 80.46
N TRP A 257 19.44 -75.76 80.50
CA TRP A 257 18.78 -75.18 79.33
C TRP A 257 19.55 -73.97 78.80
N PHE A 258 19.80 -72.96 79.64
CA PHE A 258 20.46 -71.73 79.23
C PHE A 258 21.93 -71.95 78.84
N ALA A 259 22.68 -72.81 79.53
CA ALA A 259 24.05 -73.14 79.16
C ALA A 259 24.13 -73.81 77.78
N THR A 260 23.21 -74.74 77.50
CA THR A 260 23.17 -75.45 76.21
C THR A 260 22.71 -74.51 75.10
N LEU A 261 21.67 -73.71 75.35
CA LEU A 261 21.15 -72.74 74.39
C LEU A 261 22.18 -71.65 74.06
N MET A 262 22.85 -71.07 75.05
CA MET A 262 23.89 -70.06 74.80
C MET A 262 25.06 -70.60 73.98
N ARG A 263 25.50 -71.84 74.22
CA ARG A 263 26.56 -72.46 73.41
C ARG A 263 26.14 -72.66 71.96
N GLU A 264 24.92 -73.14 71.73
CA GLU A 264 24.38 -73.29 70.38
C GLU A 264 24.22 -71.93 69.68
N MET A 265 23.79 -70.90 70.41
CA MET A 265 23.64 -69.55 69.86
C MET A 265 25.00 -68.91 69.52
N VAL A 266 26.01 -69.04 70.40
CA VAL A 266 27.38 -68.55 70.16
C VAL A 266 28.04 -69.30 69.01
N ALA A 267 27.91 -70.63 68.96
CA ALA A 267 28.47 -71.44 67.87
C ALA A 267 27.91 -71.08 66.49
N ARG A 268 26.70 -70.53 66.44
CA ARG A 268 26.02 -70.07 65.22
C ARG A 268 26.26 -68.58 64.92
N ASN A 269 27.19 -67.94 65.63
CA ASN A 269 27.52 -66.51 65.51
C ASN A 269 26.28 -65.61 65.61
N ILE A 270 25.36 -65.93 66.53
CA ILE A 270 24.20 -65.09 66.77
C ILE A 270 24.64 -63.83 67.55
N PRO A 271 24.19 -62.62 67.16
CA PRO A 271 24.54 -61.39 67.88
C PRO A 271 24.22 -61.43 69.38
N ASP A 272 25.10 -60.85 70.20
CA ASP A 272 25.00 -60.87 71.68
C ASP A 272 23.69 -60.28 72.22
N HIS A 273 23.12 -59.28 71.55
CA HIS A 273 21.85 -58.69 71.97
C HIS A 273 20.67 -59.67 71.80
N LEU A 274 20.70 -60.56 70.81
CA LEU A 274 19.70 -61.63 70.65
C LEU A 274 19.94 -62.76 71.65
N ILE A 275 21.20 -63.14 71.88
CA ILE A 275 21.54 -64.08 72.97
C ILE A 275 21.01 -63.55 74.31
N SER A 276 21.13 -62.25 74.54
CA SER A 276 20.60 -61.58 75.73
C SER A 276 19.09 -61.73 75.90
N ALA A 277 18.35 -61.52 74.81
CA ALA A 277 16.91 -61.59 74.82
C ALA A 277 16.41 -63.01 75.09
N HIS A 278 17.08 -64.03 74.55
CA HIS A 278 16.66 -65.43 74.68
C HIS A 278 17.24 -66.15 75.91
N CYS A 279 18.34 -65.67 76.47
CA CYS A 279 18.99 -66.22 77.67
C CYS A 279 19.16 -65.12 78.72
N PRO A 280 18.10 -64.78 79.49
CA PRO A 280 18.14 -63.70 80.48
C PRO A 280 18.86 -64.15 81.77
N VAL A 281 20.16 -64.35 81.69
CA VAL A 281 21.03 -64.78 82.81
C VAL A 281 22.17 -63.78 83.03
N ALA A 282 22.63 -63.66 84.28
CA ALA A 282 23.79 -62.87 84.66
C ALA A 282 25.09 -63.64 84.40
N GLU A 283 26.24 -62.94 84.25
CA GLU A 283 27.58 -63.56 84.13
C GLU A 283 27.69 -64.64 83.03
N ARG A 284 27.28 -64.29 81.80
CA ARG A 284 27.12 -65.26 80.70
C ARG A 284 28.38 -66.00 80.29
N ASP A 285 29.54 -65.37 80.42
CA ASP A 285 30.83 -65.96 80.07
C ASP A 285 31.10 -67.24 80.90
N ASP A 286 30.55 -67.33 82.11
CA ASP A 286 30.70 -68.49 83.00
C ASP A 286 29.97 -69.73 82.47
N PHE A 287 28.88 -69.55 81.70
CA PHE A 287 28.12 -70.65 81.11
C PHE A 287 28.81 -71.24 79.87
N LEU A 288 29.64 -70.45 79.19
CA LEU A 288 30.39 -70.86 78.00
C LEU A 288 31.68 -71.60 78.36
N THR A 289 32.29 -71.27 79.50
CA THR A 289 33.64 -71.75 79.90
C THR A 289 33.63 -72.99 80.80
N ARG A 290 32.55 -73.25 81.54
CA ARG A 290 32.49 -74.41 82.46
C ARG A 290 31.84 -75.63 81.80
N PRO A 291 32.52 -76.79 81.63
CA PRO A 291 31.85 -78.00 81.15
C PRO A 291 30.65 -78.32 82.05
N VAL A 292 29.54 -78.76 81.45
CA VAL A 292 28.31 -79.15 82.16
C VAL A 292 28.56 -80.49 82.86
N ALA A 293 29.47 -80.48 83.82
CA ALA A 293 29.76 -81.57 84.71
C ALA A 293 29.34 -81.09 86.09
N ILE A 294 28.19 -81.58 86.56
CA ILE A 294 27.78 -81.38 87.94
C ILE A 294 28.71 -82.22 88.82
N GLN A 295 29.88 -81.66 89.13
CA GLN A 295 30.70 -82.10 90.25
C GLN A 295 30.76 -80.96 91.25
N GLU A 296 29.79 -80.93 92.16
CA GLU A 296 30.00 -80.23 93.42
C GLU A 296 30.73 -81.17 94.38
N LYS A 297 31.95 -80.77 94.77
CA LYS A 297 32.73 -81.40 95.84
C LYS A 297 31.86 -81.51 97.10
N ARG A 298 31.83 -82.70 97.73
CA ARG A 298 31.39 -82.84 99.13
C ARG A 298 32.26 -81.91 100.00
N PRO A 299 31.67 -81.04 100.83
CA PRO A 299 32.33 -80.64 102.06
C PRO A 299 32.24 -81.79 103.07
N ASP A 300 33.37 -82.14 103.66
CA ASP A 300 33.45 -83.01 104.86
C ASP A 300 32.73 -82.38 106.06
#